data_AF-R1IY21-F1
#
_entry.id   AF-R1IY21-F1
#
_cell.length_a   1.000
_cell.length_b   1.000
_cell.length_c   1.000
_cell.angle_alpha   90.00
_cell.angle_beta   90.00
_cell.angle_gamma   90.00
#
_symmetry.space_group_name_H-M   'P 1'
#
loop_
_entity.id
_entity.type
_entity.pdbx_description
1 polymer ?
#
loop_
_entity_poly.entity_id
_entity_poly.type
_entity_poly.pdbx_seq_one_letter_code
_entity_poly.pdbx_strand_id
1 'polypeptide(L)'
;MLRTRLLPLVAVVSATIPQLAFAHGYMDYPPARQEICDSDGGYWESTDGSTIPNAACRAAFKESGWYPFVQKPEFAKLVSDFTNQAAVEAGVPDGALCSAGDPKKAGIDIPSSEWQATPIDPSLNGKLTLLYRASTPHNPSFWKFYLSNAAYNSATDALKWSDLDLIAEFGNVPVVIINEKKYYQMTITLPTDRTGNAVLYSRWQRDDPAGEGFYNCSDISFGGDIVVPTWQSLGAAVKATDDANNGDTVWFRVFDGSGTETVFEKVAIDVTNQDESVWASQLADIISNGSTGVRLGKLSQDGLVSWDSADLYGNLVYVKDQSATFQLDIKREVVNNVPVLNAPLTVNVESGQSTQIAISATDADNDVLTFSASQGTVTVTGNDATISYTAPATTTDLNDTITVTVTDGTASAEAVISVNVKGSGSTGGETNWDANATYLAGDKVTHFGVTYTAQWWNKGEEPGTSSVWVADKGAGDQAWSKDIAYSGGDTVVYETKTYKAKWWTKGDLPTNGGPWAEVK
;
A
#
# COMPACT_ATOMS: atom_id res chain seq x y z
N MET A 1 46.44 30.68 0.61
CA MET A 1 45.14 30.38 -0.02
C MET A 1 44.31 29.58 0.98
N LEU A 2 43.44 30.25 1.75
CA LEU A 2 42.50 29.59 2.65
C LEU A 2 41.16 29.51 1.91
N ARG A 3 40.66 28.28 1.65
CA ARG A 3 39.36 28.05 1.01
C ARG A 3 38.27 28.02 2.09
N THR A 4 37.42 29.03 2.10
CA THR A 4 36.18 29.09 2.88
C THR A 4 35.14 28.16 2.25
N ARG A 5 34.60 27.20 3.01
CA ARG A 5 33.43 26.41 2.62
C ARG A 5 32.17 27.14 3.09
N LEU A 6 31.27 27.50 2.16
CA LEU A 6 29.89 27.87 2.49
C LEU A 6 29.06 26.61 2.76
N LEU A 7 28.33 26.57 3.87
CA LEU A 7 27.20 25.65 4.08
C LEU A 7 25.92 26.30 3.54
N PRO A 8 25.01 25.55 2.88
CA PRO A 8 23.71 26.07 2.49
C PRO A 8 22.77 26.08 3.70
N LEU A 9 22.09 27.21 3.91
CA LEU A 9 21.03 27.36 4.89
C LEU A 9 19.76 26.70 4.32
N VAL A 10 19.35 25.55 4.86
CA VAL A 10 18.05 24.95 4.56
C VAL A 10 16.99 25.69 5.38
N ALA A 11 16.18 26.51 4.70
CA ALA A 11 15.02 27.15 5.30
C ALA A 11 13.92 26.10 5.49
N VAL A 12 13.72 25.65 6.74
CA VAL A 12 12.57 24.84 7.12
C VAL A 12 11.35 25.76 7.17
N VAL A 13 10.49 25.68 6.15
CA VAL A 13 9.16 26.29 6.17
C VAL A 13 8.30 25.42 7.09
N SER A 14 8.18 25.79 8.36
CA SER A 14 7.15 25.23 9.23
C SER A 14 5.80 25.72 8.73
N ALA A 15 5.08 24.86 8.00
CA ALA A 15 3.66 25.04 7.75
C ALA A 15 2.93 25.01 9.11
N THR A 16 2.57 26.18 9.63
CA THR A 16 1.64 26.28 10.74
C THR A 16 0.27 25.84 10.22
N ILE A 17 -0.10 24.60 10.46
CA ILE A 17 -1.49 24.15 10.32
C ILE A 17 -2.30 25.02 11.29
N PRO A 18 -3.30 25.79 10.83
CA PRO A 18 -4.18 26.50 11.75
C PRO A 18 -4.90 25.45 12.60
N GLN A 19 -4.55 25.37 13.88
CA GLN A 19 -5.37 24.67 14.86
C GLN A 19 -6.68 25.47 14.96
N LEU A 20 -7.72 25.03 14.25
CA LEU A 20 -9.08 25.42 14.56
C LEU A 20 -9.35 24.92 15.96
N ALA A 21 -9.26 25.80 16.95
CA ALA A 21 -9.61 25.50 18.32
C ALA A 21 -11.14 25.30 18.37
N PHE A 22 -11.61 24.07 18.14
CA PHE A 22 -13.00 23.69 18.34
C PHE A 22 -13.30 23.72 19.83
N ALA A 23 -13.86 24.82 20.28
CA ALA A 23 -14.41 24.94 21.62
C ALA A 23 -15.85 25.43 21.45
N HIS A 24 -16.82 24.53 21.61
CA HIS A 24 -17.89 24.47 22.64
C HIS A 24 -18.70 23.17 22.44
N GLY A 25 -19.97 23.04 22.80
CA GLY A 25 -20.60 21.73 23.04
C GLY A 25 -21.86 21.43 22.23
N TYR A 26 -22.38 20.22 22.40
CA TYR A 26 -23.61 19.77 21.75
C TYR A 26 -24.29 18.63 22.54
N MET A 27 -25.58 18.42 22.33
CA MET A 27 -26.30 17.23 22.81
C MET A 27 -25.74 15.97 22.15
N ASP A 28 -25.10 15.12 22.95
CA ASP A 28 -24.54 13.82 22.53
C ASP A 28 -25.59 12.71 22.70
N TYR A 29 -26.43 12.81 23.73
CA TYR A 29 -27.56 11.89 23.92
C TYR A 29 -28.79 12.58 24.55
N PRO A 30 -29.98 12.45 23.93
CA PRO A 30 -30.17 12.09 22.53
C PRO A 30 -29.37 13.00 21.59
N PRO A 31 -28.74 12.47 20.53
CA PRO A 31 -27.86 13.26 19.69
C PRO A 31 -28.59 14.42 19.02
N ALA A 32 -27.93 15.57 18.93
CA ALA A 32 -28.43 16.70 18.18
C ALA A 32 -28.42 16.41 16.67
N ARG A 33 -29.30 17.05 15.89
CA ARG A 33 -29.33 16.93 14.42
C ARG A 33 -27.96 17.09 13.78
N GLN A 34 -27.20 18.11 14.18
CA GLN A 34 -25.88 18.37 13.62
C GLN A 34 -24.82 17.32 14.03
N GLU A 35 -24.99 16.64 15.17
CA GLU A 35 -24.11 15.54 15.57
C GLU A 35 -24.36 14.33 14.68
N ILE A 36 -25.63 14.02 14.39
CA ILE A 36 -26.01 12.94 13.48
C ILE A 36 -25.40 13.20 12.10
N CYS A 37 -25.58 14.42 11.56
CA CYS A 37 -25.05 14.75 10.23
C CYS A 37 -23.53 14.74 10.15
N ASP A 38 -22.83 15.14 11.22
CA ASP A 38 -21.38 15.01 11.27
C ASP A 38 -20.93 13.54 11.35
N SER A 39 -21.59 12.76 12.20
CA SER A 39 -21.28 11.34 12.42
C SER A 39 -21.57 10.48 11.19
N ASP A 40 -22.62 10.79 10.43
CA ASP A 40 -22.98 10.07 9.20
C ASP A 40 -21.94 10.32 8.08
N GLY A 41 -21.26 11.47 8.09
CA GLY A 41 -20.21 11.80 7.12
C GLY A 41 -20.74 11.99 5.69
N GLY A 42 -19.90 11.71 4.69
CA GLY A 42 -20.28 11.77 3.27
C GLY A 42 -20.34 13.17 2.67
N TYR A 43 -20.05 14.22 3.44
CA TYR A 43 -20.15 15.63 3.01
C TYR A 43 -18.84 16.22 2.48
N TRP A 44 -17.75 15.43 2.39
CA TRP A 44 -16.47 15.83 1.77
C TRP A 44 -16.31 15.29 0.35
N GLU A 45 -17.05 14.23 0.04
CA GLU A 45 -16.88 13.38 -1.14
C GLU A 45 -17.64 13.90 -2.36
N SER A 46 -18.62 14.79 -2.18
CA SER A 46 -19.35 15.41 -3.28
C SER A 46 -19.70 16.88 -3.00
N THR A 47 -19.87 17.66 -4.07
CA THR A 47 -20.28 19.07 -3.98
C THR A 47 -21.79 19.25 -3.91
N ASP A 48 -22.57 18.23 -4.25
CA ASP A 48 -24.03 18.25 -4.30
C ASP A 48 -24.71 17.47 -3.15
N GLY A 49 -23.91 16.88 -2.26
CA GLY A 49 -24.35 16.04 -1.15
C GLY A 49 -24.83 14.65 -1.56
N SER A 50 -24.68 14.23 -2.83
CA SER A 50 -25.07 12.89 -3.29
C SER A 50 -24.41 11.73 -2.52
N THR A 51 -23.33 11.99 -1.79
CA THR A 51 -22.64 11.02 -0.92
C THR A 51 -23.06 11.05 0.55
N ILE A 52 -23.93 11.98 0.98
CA ILE A 52 -24.40 12.09 2.36
C ILE A 52 -25.57 11.12 2.58
N PRO A 53 -25.44 10.06 3.38
CA PRO A 53 -26.42 8.97 3.39
C PRO A 53 -27.79 9.39 3.92
N ASN A 54 -27.81 10.18 5.00
CA ASN A 54 -29.04 10.66 5.62
C ASN A 54 -29.69 11.76 4.79
N ALA A 55 -30.94 11.53 4.37
CA ALA A 55 -31.66 12.44 3.48
C ALA A 55 -31.94 13.82 4.09
N ALA A 56 -32.20 13.91 5.41
CA ALA A 56 -32.37 15.20 6.08
C ALA A 56 -31.03 15.95 6.17
N CYS A 57 -29.94 15.26 6.51
CA CYS A 57 -28.60 15.85 6.50
C CYS A 57 -28.18 16.29 5.09
N ARG A 58 -28.53 15.53 4.06
CA ARG A 58 -28.32 15.90 2.67
C ARG A 58 -29.07 17.17 2.28
N ALA A 59 -30.34 17.29 2.70
CA ALA A 59 -31.11 18.52 2.49
C ALA A 59 -30.48 19.71 3.23
N ALA A 60 -30.03 19.50 4.47
CA ALA A 60 -29.32 20.52 5.25
C ALA A 60 -28.01 20.97 4.57
N PHE A 61 -27.25 20.03 4.01
CA PHE A 61 -26.02 20.32 3.26
C PHE A 61 -26.30 21.11 1.98
N LYS A 62 -27.36 20.77 1.24
CA LYS A 62 -27.72 21.51 0.03
C LYS A 62 -28.05 22.97 0.32
N GLU A 63 -28.60 23.26 1.50
CA GLU A 63 -28.91 24.61 1.95
C GLU A 63 -27.70 25.36 2.52
N SER A 64 -26.88 24.70 3.36
CA SER A 64 -25.87 25.38 4.18
C SER A 64 -24.43 24.90 3.99
N GLY A 65 -24.19 23.96 3.09
CA GLY A 65 -22.90 23.28 2.89
C GLY A 65 -22.48 22.47 4.11
N TRP A 66 -21.16 22.23 4.24
CA TRP A 66 -20.55 21.46 5.34
C TRP A 66 -20.46 22.24 6.66
N TYR A 67 -20.65 23.56 6.64
CA TYR A 67 -20.44 24.43 7.80
C TYR A 67 -21.20 24.00 9.06
N PRO A 68 -22.52 23.68 9.03
CA PRO A 68 -23.24 23.22 10.21
C PRO A 68 -22.70 21.91 10.81
N PHE A 69 -22.11 21.02 10.00
CA PHE A 69 -21.64 19.72 10.49
C PHE A 69 -20.27 19.86 11.16
N VAL A 70 -19.39 20.63 10.55
CA VAL A 70 -18.07 20.93 11.11
C VAL A 70 -18.19 21.83 12.35
N GLN A 71 -19.05 22.85 12.32
CA GLN A 71 -19.33 23.74 13.46
C GLN A 71 -20.38 23.18 14.43
N LYS A 72 -20.53 21.85 14.48
CA LYS A 72 -21.43 21.18 15.43
C LYS A 72 -21.33 21.64 16.89
N PRO A 73 -20.15 22.04 17.43
CA PRO A 73 -20.06 22.47 18.82
C PRO A 73 -20.41 23.95 19.05
N GLU A 74 -20.73 24.71 18.00
CA GLU A 74 -20.95 26.17 18.07
C GLU A 74 -22.33 26.56 17.52
N PHE A 75 -23.37 25.79 17.82
CA PHE A 75 -24.75 26.22 17.58
C PHE A 75 -25.16 27.21 18.66
N ALA A 76 -24.66 28.45 18.53
CA ALA A 76 -24.65 29.43 19.60
C ALA A 76 -25.14 30.82 19.17
N LYS A 77 -25.61 31.58 20.15
CA LYS A 77 -26.00 32.99 19.99
C LYS A 77 -25.56 33.83 21.19
N LEU A 78 -25.00 35.00 20.91
CA LEU A 78 -24.72 36.01 21.94
C LEU A 78 -25.98 36.84 22.20
N VAL A 79 -26.50 36.77 23.43
CA VAL A 79 -27.63 37.57 23.90
C VAL A 79 -27.28 38.13 25.28
N SER A 80 -26.85 39.39 25.36
CA SER A 80 -26.41 39.98 26.64
C SER A 80 -27.55 40.08 27.68
N ASP A 81 -28.79 40.28 27.25
CA ASP A 81 -30.00 40.23 28.09
C ASP A 81 -30.60 38.81 28.11
N PHE A 82 -29.77 37.79 28.31
CA PHE A 82 -30.16 36.37 28.19
C PHE A 82 -31.25 35.93 29.20
N THR A 83 -31.47 36.68 30.27
CA THR A 83 -32.56 36.42 31.23
C THR A 83 -33.93 36.88 30.73
N ASN A 84 -33.97 37.75 29.72
CA ASN A 84 -35.19 38.22 29.09
C ASN A 84 -35.55 37.32 27.89
N GLN A 85 -36.63 36.55 28.03
CA GLN A 85 -37.07 35.62 26.99
C GLN A 85 -37.30 36.32 25.64
N ALA A 86 -37.88 37.52 25.62
CA ALA A 86 -38.11 38.25 24.37
C ALA A 86 -36.80 38.63 23.66
N ALA A 87 -35.73 38.93 24.42
CA ALA A 87 -34.42 39.20 23.83
C ALA A 87 -33.78 37.93 23.25
N VAL A 88 -33.99 36.78 23.90
CA VAL A 88 -33.54 35.47 23.41
C VAL A 88 -34.25 35.10 22.12
N GLU A 89 -35.58 35.26 22.07
CA GLU A 89 -36.39 34.99 20.87
C GLU A 89 -36.07 35.96 19.72
N ALA A 90 -35.70 37.21 20.03
CA ALA A 90 -35.20 38.13 19.01
C ALA A 90 -33.83 37.70 18.44
N GLY A 91 -32.97 37.10 19.26
CA GLY A 91 -31.67 36.58 18.84
C GLY A 91 -31.74 35.25 18.09
N VAL A 92 -32.66 34.39 18.49
CA VAL A 92 -32.94 33.07 17.92
C VAL A 92 -34.41 33.06 17.48
N PRO A 93 -34.73 33.61 16.30
CA PRO A 93 -36.12 33.80 15.87
C PRO A 93 -36.78 32.48 15.44
N ASP A 94 -38.11 32.48 15.42
CA ASP A 94 -38.94 31.41 14.88
C ASP A 94 -38.45 30.92 13.50
N GLY A 95 -38.42 29.59 13.33
CA GLY A 95 -37.90 28.93 12.13
C GLY A 95 -36.37 28.83 12.07
N ALA A 96 -35.65 29.38 13.05
CA ALA A 96 -34.19 29.31 13.14
C ALA A 96 -33.69 28.81 14.50
N LEU A 97 -34.54 28.08 15.23
CA LEU A 97 -34.20 27.59 16.58
C LEU A 97 -33.08 26.55 16.53
N CYS A 98 -33.14 25.61 15.59
CA CYS A 98 -32.17 24.52 15.50
C CYS A 98 -30.82 24.98 14.92
N SER A 99 -30.74 26.12 14.24
CA SER A 99 -29.50 26.79 13.83
C SER A 99 -28.98 27.84 14.81
N ALA A 100 -29.66 28.06 15.94
CA ALA A 100 -29.42 29.17 16.86
C ALA A 100 -29.49 30.57 16.19
N GLY A 101 -30.28 30.71 15.11
CA GLY A 101 -30.39 31.95 14.36
C GLY A 101 -29.17 32.31 13.52
N ASP A 102 -28.29 31.34 13.23
CA ASP A 102 -27.13 31.51 12.34
C ASP A 102 -27.51 31.09 10.90
N PRO A 103 -27.58 32.02 9.94
CA PRO A 103 -27.98 31.69 8.56
C PRO A 103 -27.01 30.73 7.85
N LYS A 104 -25.76 30.59 8.33
CA LYS A 104 -24.82 29.60 7.79
C LYS A 104 -25.14 28.16 8.22
N LYS A 105 -26.12 27.98 9.11
CA LYS A 105 -26.53 26.69 9.68
C LYS A 105 -28.02 26.41 9.42
N ALA A 106 -28.68 27.23 8.60
CA ALA A 106 -30.14 27.20 8.35
C ALA A 106 -30.66 25.86 7.81
N GLY A 107 -29.80 25.06 7.16
CA GLY A 107 -30.16 23.73 6.68
C GLY A 107 -30.65 22.78 7.78
N ILE A 108 -30.18 22.97 9.02
CA ILE A 108 -30.60 22.15 10.17
C ILE A 108 -32.05 22.46 10.62
N ASP A 109 -32.60 23.62 10.22
CA ASP A 109 -33.98 24.00 10.52
C ASP A 109 -35.01 23.43 9.52
N ILE A 110 -34.57 22.81 8.41
CA ILE A 110 -35.46 22.31 7.36
C ILE A 110 -36.41 21.24 7.93
N PRO A 111 -37.74 21.39 7.78
CA PRO A 111 -38.69 20.34 8.13
C PRO A 111 -38.47 19.09 7.28
N SER A 112 -38.45 17.91 7.90
CA SER A 112 -38.21 16.64 7.20
C SER A 112 -38.71 15.45 8.01
N SER A 113 -39.34 14.48 7.35
CA SER A 113 -39.66 13.18 7.93
C SER A 113 -38.43 12.29 8.12
N GLU A 114 -37.31 12.68 7.51
CA GLU A 114 -36.07 11.90 7.45
C GLU A 114 -35.09 12.26 8.58
N TRP A 115 -35.47 13.17 9.48
CA TRP A 115 -34.68 13.40 10.70
C TRP A 115 -34.68 12.14 11.56
N GLN A 116 -33.48 11.61 11.84
CA GLN A 116 -33.33 10.43 12.67
C GLN A 116 -33.73 10.74 14.11
N ALA A 117 -34.73 10.00 14.61
CA ALA A 117 -35.27 10.18 15.95
C ALA A 117 -34.77 9.10 16.92
N THR A 118 -34.44 9.49 18.14
CA THR A 118 -34.10 8.56 19.23
C THR A 118 -35.37 8.00 19.88
N PRO A 119 -35.60 6.68 19.86
CA PRO A 119 -36.75 6.08 20.53
C PRO A 119 -36.67 6.24 22.04
N ILE A 120 -37.77 6.67 22.66
CA ILE A 120 -37.87 6.79 24.11
C ILE A 120 -38.37 5.46 24.70
N ASP A 121 -37.61 4.93 25.64
CA ASP A 121 -37.93 3.68 26.36
C ASP A 121 -39.10 3.89 27.36
N PRO A 122 -40.31 3.35 27.11
CA PRO A 122 -41.44 3.41 28.05
C PRO A 122 -41.17 2.78 29.42
N SER A 123 -40.23 1.83 29.54
CA SER A 123 -39.88 1.19 30.82
C SER A 123 -39.16 2.14 31.79
N LEU A 124 -38.58 3.23 31.27
CA LEU A 124 -37.93 4.25 32.09
C LEU A 124 -38.93 5.21 32.77
N ASN A 125 -40.25 4.98 32.62
CA ASN A 125 -41.31 5.82 33.18
C ASN A 125 -41.10 7.31 32.88
N GLY A 126 -40.74 7.62 31.62
CA GLY A 126 -40.48 8.98 31.15
C GLY A 126 -39.13 9.56 31.58
N LYS A 127 -38.31 8.87 32.38
CA LYS A 127 -36.98 9.37 32.75
C LYS A 127 -36.02 9.23 31.60
N LEU A 128 -35.40 10.33 31.21
CA LEU A 128 -34.34 10.35 30.20
C LEU A 128 -33.09 11.01 30.77
N THR A 129 -31.97 10.29 30.74
CA THR A 129 -30.67 10.86 31.10
C THR A 129 -30.06 11.47 29.85
N LEU A 130 -29.78 12.77 29.92
CA LEU A 130 -29.17 13.57 28.88
C LEU A 130 -27.66 13.60 29.07
N LEU A 131 -26.92 13.50 27.97
CA LEU A 131 -25.49 13.74 27.91
C LEU A 131 -25.21 14.90 26.97
N TYR A 132 -24.69 15.99 27.51
CA TYR A 132 -24.24 17.13 26.72
C TYR A 132 -22.71 17.15 26.66
N ARG A 133 -22.14 16.94 25.48
CA ARG A 133 -20.69 16.97 25.23
C ARG A 133 -20.18 18.39 25.39
N ALA A 134 -19.24 18.62 26.31
CA ALA A 134 -18.65 19.95 26.52
C ALA A 134 -17.12 19.87 26.42
N SER A 135 -16.58 20.06 25.21
CA SER A 135 -15.13 20.11 24.99
C SER A 135 -14.47 21.22 25.83
N THR A 136 -15.14 22.37 25.91
CA THR A 136 -14.79 23.50 26.78
C THR A 136 -15.99 23.83 27.67
N PRO A 137 -16.03 23.32 28.92
CA PRO A 137 -17.10 23.64 29.85
C PRO A 137 -17.03 25.09 30.34
N HIS A 138 -18.21 25.66 30.62
CA HIS A 138 -18.39 27.03 31.12
C HIS A 138 -19.33 27.04 32.31
N ASN A 139 -18.76 27.37 33.47
CA ASN A 139 -19.50 27.58 34.71
C ASN A 139 -19.06 28.96 35.29
N PRO A 140 -19.98 29.80 35.80
CA PRO A 140 -21.41 29.52 35.98
C PRO A 140 -22.21 29.50 34.67
N SER A 141 -23.18 28.59 34.60
CA SER A 141 -24.16 28.48 33.52
C SER A 141 -25.48 27.93 34.05
N PHE A 142 -26.52 27.92 33.22
CA PHE A 142 -27.79 27.24 33.51
C PHE A 142 -28.35 26.57 32.25
N TRP A 143 -29.35 25.74 32.45
CA TRP A 143 -29.93 24.88 31.43
C TRP A 143 -31.45 25.02 31.39
N LYS A 144 -31.99 25.05 30.17
CA LYS A 144 -33.41 24.88 29.92
C LYS A 144 -33.62 23.81 28.87
N PHE A 145 -34.55 22.90 29.12
CA PHE A 145 -34.96 21.87 28.18
C PHE A 145 -36.44 22.02 27.87
N TYR A 146 -36.74 22.03 26.59
CA TYR A 146 -38.08 22.19 26.06
C TYR A 146 -38.45 20.96 25.24
N LEU A 147 -39.72 20.63 25.22
CA LEU A 147 -40.29 19.59 24.37
C LEU A 147 -41.26 20.23 23.41
N SER A 148 -41.22 19.86 22.13
CA SER A 148 -42.24 20.34 21.19
C SER A 148 -43.64 19.92 21.65
N ASN A 149 -44.64 20.78 21.51
CA ASN A 149 -46.02 20.49 21.88
C ASN A 149 -46.64 19.49 20.87
N ALA A 150 -47.81 18.92 21.21
CA ALA A 150 -48.41 17.83 20.42
C ALA A 150 -48.93 18.23 19.03
N ALA A 151 -49.02 19.54 18.75
CA ALA A 151 -49.45 20.04 17.46
C ALA A 151 -48.30 20.19 16.46
N TYR A 152 -47.04 20.25 16.93
CA TYR A 152 -45.87 20.38 16.08
C TYR A 152 -45.58 19.11 15.27
N ASN A 153 -45.41 19.25 13.95
CA ASN A 153 -45.00 18.17 13.07
C ASN A 153 -43.62 18.45 12.42
N SER A 154 -42.58 17.72 12.85
CA SER A 154 -41.21 17.90 12.34
C SER A 154 -41.05 17.64 10.84
N ALA A 155 -41.99 16.91 10.22
CA ALA A 155 -41.95 16.63 8.79
C ALA A 155 -42.36 17.83 7.91
N THR A 156 -43.14 18.77 8.45
CA THR A 156 -43.75 19.85 7.67
C THR A 156 -43.55 21.23 8.26
N ASP A 157 -43.33 21.34 9.57
CA ASP A 157 -43.40 22.60 10.29
C ASP A 157 -42.00 23.07 10.68
N ALA A 158 -41.70 24.33 10.33
CA ALA A 158 -40.53 25.02 10.87
C ALA A 158 -40.79 25.32 12.35
N LEU A 159 -39.87 24.90 13.24
CA LEU A 159 -40.02 24.99 14.69
C LEU A 159 -40.08 26.45 15.17
N LYS A 160 -41.01 26.76 16.07
CA LYS A 160 -41.19 28.09 16.67
C LYS A 160 -41.13 28.01 18.19
N TRP A 161 -40.92 29.15 18.85
CA TRP A 161 -40.98 29.20 20.32
C TRP A 161 -42.37 28.86 20.86
N SER A 162 -43.44 29.22 20.14
CA SER A 162 -44.81 28.81 20.49
C SER A 162 -45.04 27.31 20.43
N ASP A 163 -44.16 26.58 19.76
CA ASP A 163 -44.24 25.14 19.61
C ASP A 163 -43.57 24.40 20.78
N LEU A 164 -42.96 25.11 21.74
CA LEU A 164 -42.11 24.52 22.78
C LEU A 164 -42.70 24.69 24.18
N ASP A 165 -42.84 23.57 24.89
CA ASP A 165 -43.17 23.54 26.32
C ASP A 165 -41.88 23.37 27.14
N LEU A 166 -41.64 24.26 28.12
CA LEU A 166 -40.50 24.11 29.04
C LEU A 166 -40.77 22.92 30.00
N ILE A 167 -39.90 21.90 29.96
CA ILE A 167 -40.09 20.66 30.73
C ILE A 167 -39.07 20.45 31.85
N ALA A 168 -37.89 21.10 31.78
CA ALA A 168 -36.90 21.05 32.84
C ALA A 168 -35.98 22.28 32.84
N GLU A 169 -35.52 22.65 34.04
CA GLU A 169 -34.50 23.66 34.25
C GLU A 169 -33.43 23.13 35.22
N PHE A 170 -32.18 23.47 34.98
CA PHE A 170 -31.08 23.20 35.90
C PHE A 170 -30.25 24.47 36.07
N GLY A 171 -29.76 24.71 37.28
CA GLY A 171 -28.77 25.76 37.53
C GLY A 171 -27.38 25.35 37.05
N ASN A 172 -26.36 25.78 37.77
CA ASN A 172 -24.98 25.41 37.46
C ASN A 172 -24.72 23.92 37.74
N VAL A 173 -24.51 23.14 36.68
CA VAL A 173 -24.27 21.68 36.75
C VAL A 173 -22.76 21.40 36.76
N PRO A 174 -22.25 20.47 37.60
CA PRO A 174 -20.85 20.08 37.54
C PRO A 174 -20.56 19.22 36.29
N VAL A 175 -19.33 19.33 35.79
CA VAL A 175 -18.85 18.49 34.68
C VAL A 175 -18.50 17.10 35.20
N VAL A 176 -18.91 16.06 34.48
CA VAL A 176 -18.50 14.67 34.69
C VAL A 176 -17.56 14.23 33.56
N ILE A 177 -16.72 13.23 33.84
CA ILE A 177 -15.84 12.62 32.84
C ILE A 177 -16.34 11.19 32.59
N ILE A 178 -16.66 10.89 31.33
CA ILE A 178 -17.11 9.58 30.86
C ILE A 178 -16.22 9.24 29.67
N ASN A 179 -15.52 8.11 29.67
CA ASN A 179 -14.62 7.69 28.57
C ASN A 179 -13.65 8.81 28.14
N GLU A 180 -12.96 9.43 29.11
CA GLU A 180 -12.00 10.54 28.92
C GLU A 180 -12.61 11.83 28.32
N LYS A 181 -13.93 11.83 28.10
CA LYS A 181 -14.69 12.92 27.52
C LYS A 181 -15.44 13.66 28.65
N LYS A 182 -15.40 15.00 28.61
CA LYS A 182 -16.16 15.90 29.50
C LYS A 182 -17.62 16.04 29.06
N TYR A 183 -18.54 15.92 30.03
CA TYR A 183 -19.99 16.00 29.84
C TYR A 183 -20.67 16.81 30.94
N TYR A 184 -21.83 17.38 30.63
CA TYR A 184 -22.86 17.67 31.62
C TYR A 184 -23.90 16.54 31.54
N GLN A 185 -24.19 15.90 32.67
CA GLN A 185 -25.17 14.83 32.78
C GLN A 185 -26.37 15.31 33.59
N MET A 186 -27.57 15.21 33.02
CA MET A 186 -28.82 15.66 33.62
C MET A 186 -29.91 14.62 33.38
N THR A 187 -30.90 14.53 34.26
CA THR A 187 -32.05 13.63 34.05
C THR A 187 -33.33 14.45 34.00
N ILE A 188 -34.07 14.34 32.91
CA ILE A 188 -35.37 14.98 32.72
C ILE A 188 -36.50 13.95 32.82
N THR A 189 -37.71 14.44 33.02
CA THR A 189 -38.93 13.63 32.98
C THR A 189 -39.76 14.06 31.77
N LEU A 190 -39.96 13.14 30.84
CA LEU A 190 -40.83 13.31 29.68
C LEU A 190 -42.26 12.87 30.00
N PRO A 191 -43.29 13.44 29.33
CA PRO A 191 -44.67 12.99 29.48
C PRO A 191 -44.83 11.54 29.02
N THR A 192 -45.50 10.72 29.83
CA THR A 192 -45.66 9.28 29.58
C THR A 192 -46.88 8.94 28.71
N ASP A 193 -47.76 9.91 28.47
CA ASP A 193 -48.96 9.81 27.63
C ASP A 193 -48.74 10.33 26.19
N ARG A 194 -47.54 10.85 25.91
CA ARG A 194 -47.14 11.33 24.59
C ARG A 194 -46.95 10.17 23.62
N THR A 195 -47.26 10.39 22.35
CA THR A 195 -46.98 9.47 21.23
C THR A 195 -46.47 10.25 20.02
N GLY A 196 -45.84 9.56 19.07
CA GLY A 196 -45.30 10.12 17.83
C GLY A 196 -43.94 10.83 18.01
N ASN A 197 -43.49 11.49 16.94
CA ASN A 197 -42.23 12.21 16.92
C ASN A 197 -42.34 13.54 17.67
N ALA A 198 -41.23 13.97 18.27
CA ALA A 198 -41.10 15.27 18.93
C ALA A 198 -39.66 15.76 18.84
N VAL A 199 -39.45 17.05 19.12
CA VAL A 199 -38.12 17.65 19.24
C VAL A 199 -37.87 17.98 20.71
N LEU A 200 -36.76 17.45 21.26
CA LEU A 200 -36.17 17.91 22.50
C LEU A 200 -35.23 19.07 22.16
N TYR A 201 -35.57 20.27 22.63
CA TYR A 201 -34.78 21.47 22.41
C TYR A 201 -34.02 21.85 23.68
N SER A 202 -32.71 21.97 23.58
CA SER A 202 -31.83 22.30 24.71
C SER A 202 -31.29 23.71 24.58
N ARG A 203 -31.17 24.40 25.71
CA ARG A 203 -30.48 25.69 25.84
C ARG A 203 -29.49 25.62 26.99
N TRP A 204 -28.20 25.65 26.66
CA TRP A 204 -27.12 25.85 27.61
C TRP A 204 -26.72 27.33 27.63
N GLN A 205 -27.01 28.04 28.71
CA GLN A 205 -26.76 29.47 28.80
C GLN A 205 -25.59 29.76 29.73
N ARG A 206 -24.54 30.41 29.21
CA ARG A 206 -23.48 30.97 30.05
C ARG A 206 -24.01 32.14 30.86
N ASP A 207 -23.63 32.22 32.14
CA ASP A 207 -23.96 33.32 33.03
C ASP A 207 -22.77 34.29 33.13
N ASP A 208 -22.60 35.07 32.08
CA ASP A 208 -21.57 36.09 31.97
C ASP A 208 -22.00 37.24 31.04
N PRO A 209 -21.30 38.39 31.02
CA PRO A 209 -21.73 39.57 30.27
C PRO A 209 -21.87 39.39 28.76
N ALA A 210 -21.19 38.41 28.15
CA ALA A 210 -21.32 38.14 26.73
C ALA A 210 -22.65 37.42 26.42
N GLY A 211 -23.17 36.64 27.37
CA GLY A 211 -24.47 36.01 27.28
C GLY A 211 -24.58 34.98 26.16
N GLU A 212 -23.50 34.25 25.87
CA GLU A 212 -23.53 33.19 24.86
C GLU A 212 -24.38 32.00 25.32
N GLY A 213 -25.41 31.68 24.56
CA GLY A 213 -26.24 30.48 24.71
C GLY A 213 -26.00 29.50 23.57
N PHE A 214 -26.04 28.20 23.87
CA PHE A 214 -25.97 27.11 22.89
C PHE A 214 -27.31 26.41 22.77
N TYR A 215 -27.75 26.15 21.55
CA TYR A 215 -29.10 25.69 21.22
C TYR A 215 -29.04 24.45 20.34
N ASN A 216 -29.65 23.35 20.76
CA ASN A 216 -29.67 22.11 19.95
C ASN A 216 -31.05 21.50 19.88
N CYS A 217 -31.39 20.96 18.72
CA CYS A 217 -32.56 20.13 18.48
C CYS A 217 -32.14 18.66 18.41
N SER A 218 -32.76 17.83 19.22
CA SER A 218 -32.65 16.37 19.16
C SER A 218 -34.02 15.78 18.85
N ASP A 219 -34.16 15.06 17.74
CA ASP A 219 -35.41 14.40 17.39
C ASP A 219 -35.57 13.12 18.23
N ILE A 220 -36.76 12.94 18.80
CA ILE A 220 -37.12 11.79 19.64
C ILE A 220 -38.48 11.24 19.23
N SER A 221 -38.75 9.97 19.55
CA SER A 221 -40.05 9.34 19.26
C SER A 221 -40.65 8.66 20.48
N PHE A 222 -41.94 8.95 20.72
CA PHE A 222 -42.75 8.39 21.80
C PHE A 222 -43.70 7.32 21.28
N GLY A 223 -43.83 6.22 22.01
CA GLY A 223 -44.80 5.17 21.68
C GLY A 223 -44.41 4.34 20.44
N GLY A 224 -44.81 3.08 20.49
CA GLY A 224 -44.25 1.99 19.69
C GLY A 224 -43.69 0.95 20.65
N ASP A 225 -43.70 -0.32 20.28
CA ASP A 225 -42.83 -1.28 20.96
C ASP A 225 -41.42 -0.67 21.00
N ILE A 226 -40.69 -0.86 22.10
CA ILE A 226 -39.24 -0.71 22.04
C ILE A 226 -38.77 -1.80 21.09
N VAL A 227 -38.82 -1.51 19.80
CA VAL A 227 -37.80 -2.01 18.91
C VAL A 227 -36.58 -1.26 19.42
N VAL A 228 -35.87 -1.85 20.39
CA VAL A 228 -34.44 -1.58 20.54
C VAL A 228 -33.98 -1.57 19.10
N PRO A 229 -33.41 -0.48 18.55
CA PRO A 229 -32.99 -0.49 17.16
C PRO A 229 -32.18 -1.75 17.03
N THR A 230 -32.76 -2.76 16.36
CA THR A 230 -32.01 -4.00 16.15
C THR A 230 -30.83 -3.64 15.27
N TRP A 231 -30.89 -2.50 14.60
CA TRP A 231 -29.93 -1.98 13.68
C TRP A 231 -29.47 -0.60 14.15
N GLN A 232 -28.19 -0.48 14.47
CA GLN A 232 -27.47 0.79 14.57
C GLN A 232 -26.66 0.98 13.29
N SER A 233 -26.68 2.20 12.73
CA SER A 233 -25.80 2.56 11.62
C SER A 233 -24.36 2.73 12.10
N LEU A 234 -23.39 2.17 11.38
CA LEU A 234 -21.96 2.43 11.56
C LEU A 234 -21.41 3.42 10.52
N GLY A 235 -22.24 3.89 9.59
CA GLY A 235 -21.86 4.80 8.51
C GLY A 235 -22.14 4.24 7.12
N ALA A 236 -21.67 4.94 6.09
CA ALA A 236 -21.89 4.59 4.68
C ALA A 236 -21.42 3.17 4.34
N ALA A 237 -22.28 2.40 3.65
CA ALA A 237 -21.95 1.07 3.18
C ALA A 237 -20.87 1.08 2.09
N VAL A 238 -20.91 2.10 1.22
CA VAL A 238 -19.97 2.35 0.14
C VAL A 238 -19.77 3.85 0.00
N LYS A 239 -18.56 4.28 -0.35
CA LYS A 239 -18.18 5.67 -0.61
C LYS A 239 -17.82 5.84 -2.08
N ALA A 240 -18.01 7.04 -2.63
CA ALA A 240 -17.67 7.37 -4.03
C ALA A 240 -16.18 7.20 -4.39
N THR A 241 -15.32 6.96 -3.41
CA THR A 241 -13.90 6.65 -3.60
C THR A 241 -13.61 5.15 -3.73
N ASP A 242 -14.61 4.30 -3.52
CA ASP A 242 -14.49 2.84 -3.49
C ASP A 242 -14.55 2.25 -4.91
N ASP A 243 -13.67 2.73 -5.80
CA ASP A 243 -13.60 2.27 -7.19
C ASP A 243 -12.85 0.92 -7.28
N ALA A 244 -13.48 -0.14 -7.79
CA ALA A 244 -12.89 -1.47 -7.91
C ALA A 244 -12.78 -1.89 -9.39
N ASN A 245 -11.63 -2.46 -9.78
CA ASN A 245 -11.34 -2.85 -11.15
C ASN A 245 -11.33 -4.37 -11.30
N ASN A 246 -11.51 -4.87 -12.53
CA ASN A 246 -11.32 -6.28 -12.85
C ASN A 246 -9.98 -6.80 -12.30
N GLY A 247 -10.04 -7.89 -11.53
CA GLY A 247 -8.90 -8.48 -10.81
C GLY A 247 -8.91 -8.20 -9.31
N ASP A 248 -9.52 -7.10 -8.89
CA ASP A 248 -9.56 -6.70 -7.49
C ASP A 248 -10.44 -7.63 -6.65
N THR A 249 -10.34 -7.50 -5.33
CA THR A 249 -11.29 -8.12 -4.41
C THR A 249 -11.75 -7.10 -3.37
N VAL A 250 -13.06 -6.86 -3.30
CA VAL A 250 -13.68 -6.07 -2.22
C VAL A 250 -13.78 -6.95 -0.97
N TRP A 251 -13.29 -6.46 0.16
CA TRP A 251 -13.30 -7.12 1.46
C TRP A 251 -14.19 -6.33 2.40
N PHE A 252 -15.16 -6.97 3.03
CA PHE A 252 -16.02 -6.38 4.04
C PHE A 252 -15.88 -7.10 5.37
N ARG A 253 -15.61 -6.36 6.43
CA ARG A 253 -15.27 -6.91 7.76
C ARG A 253 -16.05 -6.20 8.85
N VAL A 254 -16.53 -6.94 9.84
CA VAL A 254 -17.15 -6.39 11.05
C VAL A 254 -16.48 -6.96 12.28
N PHE A 255 -16.17 -6.11 13.25
CA PHE A 255 -15.56 -6.45 14.52
C PHE A 255 -16.51 -6.11 15.65
N ASP A 256 -16.69 -7.00 16.62
CA ASP A 256 -17.46 -6.71 17.84
C ASP A 256 -16.72 -5.73 18.77
N GLY A 257 -17.34 -5.33 19.88
CA GLY A 257 -16.74 -4.40 20.85
C GLY A 257 -15.45 -4.88 21.52
N SER A 258 -15.09 -6.17 21.40
CA SER A 258 -13.81 -6.70 21.86
C SER A 258 -12.72 -6.64 20.79
N GLY A 259 -13.08 -6.28 19.55
CA GLY A 259 -12.22 -6.31 18.38
C GLY A 259 -12.20 -7.68 17.69
N THR A 260 -13.09 -8.61 18.05
CA THR A 260 -13.15 -9.93 17.40
C THR A 260 -13.89 -9.80 16.07
N GLU A 261 -13.31 -10.33 14.99
CA GLU A 261 -13.96 -10.37 13.68
C GLU A 261 -15.16 -11.33 13.69
N THR A 262 -16.35 -10.79 13.42
CA THR A 262 -17.62 -11.53 13.42
C THR A 262 -18.19 -11.73 12.01
N VAL A 263 -17.79 -10.90 11.05
CA VAL A 263 -18.14 -11.04 9.63
C VAL A 263 -16.88 -10.77 8.80
N PHE A 264 -16.63 -11.62 7.81
CA PHE A 264 -15.62 -11.37 6.79
C PHE A 264 -16.07 -11.95 5.45
N GLU A 265 -16.57 -11.07 4.60
CA GLU A 265 -17.07 -11.43 3.27
C GLU A 265 -16.23 -10.77 2.18
N LYS A 266 -16.24 -11.38 1.00
CA LYS A 266 -15.45 -10.95 -0.16
C LYS A 266 -16.26 -10.98 -1.44
N VAL A 267 -16.01 -10.00 -2.30
CA VAL A 267 -16.49 -9.99 -3.69
C VAL A 267 -15.28 -9.91 -4.61
N ALA A 268 -15.06 -10.96 -5.40
CA ALA A 268 -14.07 -10.92 -6.47
C ALA A 268 -14.62 -10.05 -7.61
N ILE A 269 -13.78 -9.20 -8.17
CA ILE A 269 -14.17 -8.24 -9.19
C ILE A 269 -13.67 -8.72 -10.54
N ASP A 270 -14.56 -8.75 -11.51
CA ASP A 270 -14.28 -9.04 -12.91
C ASP A 270 -14.97 -8.03 -13.84
N VAL A 271 -14.76 -8.21 -15.14
CA VAL A 271 -15.36 -7.33 -16.17
C VAL A 271 -16.89 -7.25 -16.14
N THR A 272 -17.59 -8.17 -15.47
CA THR A 272 -19.05 -8.22 -15.39
C THR A 272 -19.61 -7.48 -14.18
N ASN A 273 -18.83 -7.23 -13.13
CA ASN A 273 -19.28 -6.59 -11.89
C ASN A 273 -18.43 -5.42 -11.39
N GLN A 274 -17.39 -5.00 -12.13
CA GLN A 274 -16.54 -3.84 -11.75
C GLN A 274 -17.28 -2.51 -11.61
N ASP A 275 -18.51 -2.38 -12.13
CA ASP A 275 -19.35 -1.21 -11.83
C ASP A 275 -19.73 -1.19 -10.34
N GLU A 276 -19.51 -0.05 -9.69
CA GLU A 276 -19.74 0.15 -8.26
C GLU A 276 -21.13 -0.26 -7.81
N SER A 277 -22.14 0.09 -8.61
CA SER A 277 -23.54 -0.25 -8.32
C SER A 277 -23.78 -1.76 -8.32
N VAL A 278 -22.99 -2.52 -9.08
CA VAL A 278 -23.15 -3.97 -9.25
C VAL A 278 -22.46 -4.72 -8.12
N TRP A 279 -21.15 -4.51 -7.89
CA TRP A 279 -20.46 -5.24 -6.83
C TRP A 279 -20.99 -4.85 -5.44
N ALA A 280 -21.42 -3.61 -5.22
CA ALA A 280 -21.97 -3.18 -3.94
C ALA A 280 -23.30 -3.88 -3.64
N SER A 281 -24.17 -4.02 -4.65
CA SER A 281 -25.40 -4.81 -4.53
C SER A 281 -25.10 -6.29 -4.25
N GLN A 282 -24.10 -6.87 -4.92
CA GLN A 282 -23.67 -8.25 -4.67
C GLN A 282 -23.16 -8.43 -3.23
N LEU A 283 -22.38 -7.47 -2.72
CA LEU A 283 -21.92 -7.47 -1.33
C LEU A 283 -23.11 -7.41 -0.36
N ALA A 284 -24.09 -6.52 -0.61
CA ALA A 284 -25.29 -6.41 0.21
C ALA A 284 -26.10 -7.71 0.27
N ASP A 285 -26.21 -8.42 -0.86
CA ASP A 285 -26.87 -9.73 -0.94
C ASP A 285 -26.10 -10.80 -0.15
N ILE A 286 -24.77 -10.86 -0.29
CA ILE A 286 -23.92 -11.79 0.46
C ILE A 286 -24.10 -11.58 1.97
N ILE A 287 -24.01 -10.33 2.43
CA ILE A 287 -24.16 -9.99 3.86
C ILE A 287 -25.57 -10.32 4.37
N SER A 288 -26.59 -10.00 3.59
CA SER A 288 -27.99 -10.25 3.97
C SER A 288 -28.30 -11.74 4.11
N ASN A 289 -27.67 -12.58 3.28
CA ASN A 289 -27.82 -14.03 3.32
C ASN A 289 -26.91 -14.71 4.35
N GLY A 290 -25.70 -14.17 4.60
CA GLY A 290 -24.68 -14.78 5.46
C GLY A 290 -24.75 -14.37 6.93
N SER A 291 -25.32 -13.21 7.23
CA SER A 291 -25.40 -12.69 8.61
C SER A 291 -26.85 -12.52 9.07
N THR A 292 -27.09 -12.59 10.37
CA THR A 292 -28.33 -12.11 11.01
C THR A 292 -28.09 -10.88 11.89
N GLY A 293 -26.82 -10.48 12.03
CA GLY A 293 -26.33 -9.42 12.90
C GLY A 293 -25.81 -8.18 12.16
N VAL A 294 -25.69 -8.25 10.83
CA VAL A 294 -25.22 -7.17 9.95
C VAL A 294 -26.10 -7.07 8.70
N ARG A 295 -26.47 -5.86 8.27
CA ARG A 295 -27.19 -5.59 7.02
C ARG A 295 -26.61 -4.37 6.32
N LEU A 296 -26.65 -4.35 4.99
CA LEU A 296 -26.33 -3.17 4.18
C LEU A 296 -27.61 -2.68 3.52
N GLY A 297 -27.92 -1.39 3.63
CA GLY A 297 -29.11 -0.85 3.00
C GLY A 297 -29.63 0.42 3.63
N LYS A 298 -30.90 0.74 3.36
CA LYS A 298 -31.69 1.76 4.05
C LYS A 298 -32.62 1.10 5.06
N LEU A 299 -32.74 1.68 6.25
CA LEU A 299 -33.69 1.25 7.27
C LEU A 299 -35.06 1.88 7.00
N SER A 300 -36.07 1.06 6.75
CA SER A 300 -37.46 1.50 6.62
C SER A 300 -38.16 1.64 7.98
N GLN A 301 -39.32 2.31 7.99
CA GLN A 301 -40.11 2.57 9.22
C GLN A 301 -40.58 1.30 9.93
N ASP A 302 -40.71 0.18 9.21
CA ASP A 302 -41.08 -1.14 9.75
C ASP A 302 -39.85 -1.94 10.26
N GLY A 303 -38.66 -1.34 10.23
CA GLY A 303 -37.43 -1.93 10.79
C GLY A 303 -36.69 -2.88 9.84
N LEU A 304 -37.09 -2.94 8.56
CA LEU A 304 -36.38 -3.71 7.53
C LEU A 304 -35.19 -2.90 6.99
N VAL A 305 -34.04 -3.56 6.85
CA VAL A 305 -32.90 -2.97 6.12
C VAL A 305 -32.84 -3.60 4.74
N SER A 306 -32.98 -2.79 3.70
CA SER A 306 -32.98 -3.23 2.30
C SER A 306 -32.05 -2.38 1.45
N TRP A 307 -31.29 -3.03 0.56
CA TRP A 307 -30.43 -2.34 -0.40
C TRP A 307 -31.25 -1.49 -1.37
N ASP A 308 -30.86 -0.23 -1.54
CA ASP A 308 -31.44 0.70 -2.50
C ASP A 308 -30.42 0.98 -3.62
N SER A 309 -30.61 0.33 -4.78
CA SER A 309 -29.73 0.50 -5.93
C SER A 309 -29.89 1.83 -6.65
N ALA A 310 -30.97 2.60 -6.39
CA ALA A 310 -31.17 3.92 -6.98
C ALA A 310 -30.41 5.02 -6.24
N ASP A 311 -30.03 4.80 -4.98
CA ASP A 311 -29.27 5.72 -4.14
C ASP A 311 -28.13 4.96 -3.46
N LEU A 312 -27.13 4.62 -4.25
CA LEU A 312 -25.97 3.81 -3.85
C LEU A 312 -25.36 4.29 -2.53
N TYR A 313 -25.06 5.60 -2.45
CA TYR A 313 -24.43 6.22 -1.27
C TYR A 313 -25.41 6.53 -0.14
N GLY A 314 -26.72 6.36 -0.36
CA GLY A 314 -27.74 6.40 0.68
C GLY A 314 -27.78 5.14 1.55
N ASN A 315 -27.08 4.07 1.15
CA ASN A 315 -27.04 2.83 1.92
C ASN A 315 -26.02 2.91 3.06
N LEU A 316 -26.42 2.41 4.22
CA LEU A 316 -25.64 2.39 5.46
C LEU A 316 -25.31 0.96 5.88
N VAL A 317 -24.27 0.80 6.68
CA VAL A 317 -23.95 -0.44 7.40
C VAL A 317 -24.74 -0.47 8.70
N TYR A 318 -25.62 -1.44 8.86
CA TYR A 318 -26.40 -1.63 10.07
C TYR A 318 -25.95 -2.86 10.86
N VAL A 319 -25.80 -2.73 12.18
CA VAL A 319 -25.38 -3.81 13.08
C VAL A 319 -26.28 -3.93 14.31
N LYS A 320 -26.34 -5.14 14.90
CA LYS A 320 -27.05 -5.37 16.18
C LYS A 320 -26.19 -5.07 17.42
N ASP A 321 -24.88 -5.24 17.31
CA ASP A 321 -23.94 -4.92 18.37
C ASP A 321 -23.58 -3.43 18.31
N GLN A 322 -24.00 -2.69 19.33
CA GLN A 322 -23.79 -1.23 19.40
C GLN A 322 -22.32 -0.83 19.56
N SER A 323 -21.45 -1.77 19.94
CA SER A 323 -20.02 -1.56 20.08
C SER A 323 -19.22 -2.00 18.84
N ALA A 324 -19.89 -2.52 17.82
CA ALA A 324 -19.23 -3.01 16.63
C ALA A 324 -18.63 -1.89 15.78
N THR A 325 -17.60 -2.26 15.03
CA THR A 325 -16.97 -1.42 13.99
C THR A 325 -16.91 -2.21 12.69
N PHE A 326 -16.74 -1.53 11.56
CA PHE A 326 -16.60 -2.19 10.27
C PHE A 326 -15.45 -1.61 9.44
N GLN A 327 -15.00 -2.38 8.46
CA GLN A 327 -14.12 -1.91 7.40
C GLN A 327 -14.53 -2.48 6.05
N LEU A 328 -14.44 -1.63 5.02
CA LEU A 328 -14.50 -2.01 3.62
C LEU A 328 -13.15 -1.66 2.98
N ASP A 329 -12.52 -2.65 2.36
CA ASP A 329 -11.22 -2.53 1.69
C ASP A 329 -11.32 -3.03 0.24
N ILE A 330 -10.73 -2.31 -0.71
CA ILE A 330 -10.50 -2.83 -2.06
C ILE A 330 -9.06 -3.33 -2.15
N LYS A 331 -8.89 -4.65 -2.20
CA LYS A 331 -7.58 -5.28 -2.41
C LYS A 331 -7.31 -5.35 -3.89
N ARG A 332 -6.33 -4.55 -4.35
CA ARG A 332 -5.97 -4.48 -5.76
C ARG A 332 -5.30 -5.77 -6.22
N GLU A 333 -5.59 -6.21 -7.45
CA GLU A 333 -4.79 -7.26 -8.09
C GLU A 333 -3.35 -6.78 -8.21
N VAL A 334 -2.40 -7.59 -7.73
CA VAL A 334 -0.98 -7.36 -8.01
C VAL A 334 -0.66 -8.07 -9.31
N VAL A 335 -0.56 -7.31 -10.40
CA VAL A 335 -0.14 -7.85 -11.70
C VAL A 335 1.37 -8.05 -11.67
N ASN A 336 1.82 -9.30 -11.59
CA ASN A 336 3.24 -9.67 -11.65
C ASN A 336 3.81 -9.36 -13.04
N ASN A 337 4.89 -8.60 -13.11
CA ASN A 337 5.63 -8.33 -14.33
C ASN A 337 6.71 -9.40 -14.52
N VAL A 338 7.00 -9.78 -15.76
CA VAL A 338 8.07 -10.76 -16.01
C VAL A 338 9.43 -10.08 -15.79
N PRO A 339 10.39 -10.74 -15.11
CA PRO A 339 11.73 -10.19 -14.93
C PRO A 339 12.43 -9.94 -16.26
N VAL A 340 13.21 -8.87 -16.36
CA VAL A 340 13.97 -8.52 -17.56
C VAL A 340 15.42 -8.99 -17.38
N LEU A 341 15.83 -9.99 -18.16
CA LEU A 341 17.19 -10.53 -18.15
C LEU A 341 18.09 -9.79 -19.13
N ASN A 342 19.26 -9.38 -18.66
CA ASN A 342 20.34 -8.80 -19.45
C ASN A 342 21.57 -9.71 -19.42
N ALA A 343 21.88 -10.32 -20.57
CA ALA A 343 23.00 -11.22 -20.76
C ALA A 343 23.72 -10.91 -22.09
N PRO A 344 25.04 -11.16 -22.19
CA PRO A 344 25.77 -10.97 -23.44
C PRO A 344 25.33 -12.00 -24.50
N LEU A 345 25.27 -11.59 -25.76
CA LEU A 345 24.92 -12.49 -26.87
C LEU A 345 26.03 -13.50 -27.18
N THR A 346 27.29 -13.09 -27.01
CA THR A 346 28.45 -13.92 -27.34
C THR A 346 29.59 -13.70 -26.35
N VAL A 347 30.27 -14.80 -26.00
CA VAL A 347 31.51 -14.79 -25.23
C VAL A 347 32.55 -15.64 -25.98
N ASN A 348 33.81 -15.22 -25.95
CA ASN A 348 34.91 -15.99 -26.53
C ASN A 348 35.79 -16.53 -25.40
N VAL A 349 36.27 -17.76 -25.54
CA VAL A 349 37.14 -18.41 -24.55
C VAL A 349 38.12 -19.35 -25.28
N GLU A 350 39.36 -19.40 -24.81
CA GLU A 350 40.35 -20.32 -25.35
C GLU A 350 40.07 -21.74 -24.86
N SER A 351 40.46 -22.72 -25.67
CA SER A 351 40.26 -24.12 -25.33
C SER A 351 40.86 -24.49 -23.96
N GLY A 352 40.06 -25.19 -23.14
CA GLY A 352 40.44 -25.62 -21.79
C GLY A 352 40.53 -24.49 -20.74
N GLN A 353 40.28 -23.24 -21.11
CA GLN A 353 40.31 -22.10 -20.18
C GLN A 353 38.93 -21.83 -19.56
N SER A 354 38.93 -21.16 -18.42
CA SER A 354 37.72 -20.68 -17.75
C SER A 354 37.45 -19.21 -18.06
N THR A 355 36.17 -18.85 -18.11
CA THR A 355 35.70 -17.47 -18.25
C THR A 355 34.58 -17.17 -17.26
N GLN A 356 34.43 -15.89 -16.93
CA GLN A 356 33.34 -15.39 -16.09
C GLN A 356 32.40 -14.53 -16.95
N ILE A 357 31.12 -14.86 -16.93
CA ILE A 357 30.09 -14.19 -17.71
C ILE A 357 29.19 -13.45 -16.74
N ALA A 358 29.25 -12.12 -16.78
CA ALA A 358 28.37 -11.26 -15.99
C ALA A 358 26.98 -11.16 -16.65
N ILE A 359 25.95 -11.35 -15.85
CA ILE A 359 24.54 -11.18 -16.21
C ILE A 359 23.85 -10.35 -15.12
N SER A 360 22.74 -9.71 -15.48
CA SER A 360 21.94 -8.91 -14.55
C SER A 360 20.47 -9.07 -14.90
N ALA A 361 19.58 -8.83 -13.94
CA ALA A 361 18.16 -8.75 -14.23
C ALA A 361 17.49 -7.66 -13.40
N THR A 362 16.36 -7.16 -13.87
CA THR A 362 15.52 -6.22 -13.14
C THR A 362 14.10 -6.72 -13.11
N ASP A 363 13.38 -6.40 -12.04
CA ASP A 363 11.97 -6.68 -11.91
C ASP A 363 11.21 -5.41 -11.53
N ALA A 364 10.04 -5.21 -12.12
CA ALA A 364 9.27 -3.98 -11.92
C ALA A 364 8.55 -3.97 -10.56
N ASP A 365 8.25 -5.15 -10.03
CA ASP A 365 7.58 -5.36 -8.74
C ASP A 365 8.59 -5.42 -7.57
N ASN A 366 9.89 -5.45 -7.90
CA ASN A 366 11.03 -5.61 -6.99
C ASN A 366 11.03 -6.95 -6.25
N ASP A 367 10.55 -8.00 -6.92
CA ASP A 367 10.59 -9.36 -6.38
C ASP A 367 12.02 -9.91 -6.31
N VAL A 368 12.21 -10.92 -5.44
CA VAL A 368 13.51 -11.56 -5.26
C VAL A 368 13.81 -12.47 -6.44
N LEU A 369 14.93 -12.22 -7.12
CA LEU A 369 15.30 -12.94 -8.33
C LEU A 369 16.21 -14.14 -8.05
N THR A 370 15.92 -15.24 -8.75
CA THR A 370 16.73 -16.46 -8.75
C THR A 370 17.26 -16.74 -10.16
N PHE A 371 18.56 -16.97 -10.28
CA PHE A 371 19.24 -17.24 -11.55
C PHE A 371 19.67 -18.70 -11.66
N SER A 372 19.57 -19.26 -12.86
CA SER A 372 20.13 -20.56 -13.22
C SER A 372 20.76 -20.53 -14.62
N ALA A 373 21.66 -21.47 -14.88
CA ALA A 373 22.32 -21.62 -16.18
C ALA A 373 22.43 -23.11 -16.55
N SER A 374 22.31 -23.43 -17.84
CA SER A 374 22.42 -24.80 -18.34
C SER A 374 23.82 -25.40 -18.20
N GLN A 375 24.86 -24.55 -18.10
CA GLN A 375 26.25 -24.92 -17.93
C GLN A 375 26.99 -23.94 -17.01
N GLY A 376 28.07 -24.43 -16.38
CA GLY A 376 28.87 -23.66 -15.43
C GLY A 376 28.23 -23.54 -14.05
N THR A 377 28.84 -22.72 -13.19
CA THR A 377 28.34 -22.45 -11.83
C THR A 377 27.92 -20.99 -11.70
N VAL A 378 26.70 -20.76 -11.23
CA VAL A 378 26.12 -19.42 -11.03
C VAL A 378 26.42 -18.92 -9.62
N THR A 379 26.97 -17.71 -9.50
CA THR A 379 27.12 -16.98 -8.24
C THR A 379 26.29 -15.71 -8.30
N VAL A 380 25.32 -15.55 -7.39
CA VAL A 380 24.37 -14.42 -7.38
C VAL A 380 24.78 -13.39 -6.33
N THR A 381 24.67 -12.11 -6.66
CA THR A 381 24.88 -10.97 -5.75
C THR A 381 23.79 -9.92 -5.99
N GLY A 382 22.70 -9.99 -5.24
CA GLY A 382 21.54 -9.13 -5.48
C GLY A 382 20.92 -9.42 -6.86
N ASN A 383 20.80 -8.37 -7.67
CA ASN A 383 20.21 -8.46 -9.01
C ASN A 383 21.24 -8.76 -10.12
N ASP A 384 22.49 -9.00 -9.73
CA ASP A 384 23.58 -9.41 -10.61
C ASP A 384 23.93 -10.88 -10.37
N ALA A 385 24.38 -11.57 -11.41
CA ALA A 385 24.96 -12.90 -11.28
C ALA A 385 26.16 -13.09 -12.20
N THR A 386 27.06 -14.00 -11.81
CA THR A 386 28.24 -14.38 -12.60
C THR A 386 28.21 -15.88 -12.85
N ILE A 387 28.28 -16.27 -14.12
CA ILE A 387 28.42 -17.67 -14.55
C ILE A 387 29.90 -17.94 -14.74
N SER A 388 30.44 -18.88 -13.96
CA SER A 388 31.79 -19.41 -14.18
C SER A 388 31.71 -20.64 -15.08
N TYR A 389 32.21 -20.51 -16.31
CA TYR A 389 32.20 -21.57 -17.33
C TYR A 389 33.63 -21.98 -17.68
N THR A 390 33.86 -23.27 -17.89
CA THR A 390 35.15 -23.81 -18.34
C THR A 390 34.98 -24.49 -19.69
N ALA A 391 35.71 -24.00 -20.69
CA ALA A 391 35.61 -24.48 -22.04
C ALA A 391 36.19 -25.90 -22.18
N PRO A 392 35.61 -26.75 -23.03
CA PRO A 392 36.20 -28.05 -23.35
C PRO A 392 37.59 -27.90 -24.02
N ALA A 393 38.46 -28.87 -23.77
CA ALA A 393 39.73 -29.00 -24.48
C ALA A 393 39.50 -29.52 -25.91
N THR A 394 39.98 -28.80 -26.92
CA THR A 394 39.76 -29.04 -28.36
C THR A 394 40.88 -28.41 -29.19
N THR A 395 41.22 -29.07 -30.30
CA THR A 395 42.19 -28.57 -31.29
C THR A 395 41.54 -27.76 -32.41
N THR A 396 40.22 -27.85 -32.57
CA THR A 396 39.41 -27.08 -33.54
C THR A 396 38.47 -26.12 -32.83
N ASP A 397 38.12 -25.02 -33.50
CA ASP A 397 37.13 -24.08 -32.97
C ASP A 397 35.77 -24.78 -32.78
N LEU A 398 35.09 -24.46 -31.68
CA LEU A 398 33.75 -24.97 -31.34
C LEU A 398 32.83 -23.81 -30.97
N ASN A 399 31.53 -24.02 -31.12
CA ASN A 399 30.50 -23.11 -30.60
C ASN A 399 29.65 -23.89 -29.61
N ASP A 400 29.63 -23.43 -28.36
CA ASP A 400 28.81 -23.97 -27.28
C ASP A 400 27.71 -22.96 -26.91
N THR A 401 26.69 -23.41 -26.17
CA THR A 401 25.56 -22.56 -25.80
C THR A 401 25.24 -22.68 -24.32
N ILE A 402 25.00 -21.53 -23.67
CA ILE A 402 24.55 -21.46 -22.28
C ILE A 402 23.19 -20.78 -22.26
N THR A 403 22.15 -21.50 -21.84
CA THR A 403 20.83 -20.92 -21.58
C THR A 403 20.80 -20.46 -20.13
N VAL A 404 20.45 -19.20 -19.94
CA VAL A 404 20.33 -18.56 -18.63
C VAL A 404 18.85 -18.27 -18.39
N THR A 405 18.37 -18.63 -17.21
CA THR A 405 16.99 -18.37 -16.79
C THR A 405 17.01 -17.52 -15.53
N VAL A 406 16.15 -16.51 -15.46
CA VAL A 406 15.84 -15.75 -14.24
C VAL A 406 14.36 -15.87 -13.92
N THR A 407 14.03 -16.04 -12.64
CA THR A 407 12.65 -16.13 -12.16
C THR A 407 12.46 -15.34 -10.87
N ASP A 408 11.28 -14.76 -10.71
CA ASP A 408 10.78 -14.12 -9.49
C ASP A 408 9.96 -15.10 -8.60
N GLY A 409 9.84 -16.37 -9.03
CA GLY A 409 9.00 -17.40 -8.38
C GLY A 409 7.60 -17.57 -8.99
N THR A 410 7.15 -16.62 -9.82
CA THR A 410 5.85 -16.60 -10.49
C THR A 410 6.00 -16.71 -12.01
N ALA A 411 6.90 -15.92 -12.60
CA ALA A 411 7.25 -15.85 -14.01
C ALA A 411 8.76 -16.02 -14.23
N SER A 412 9.16 -16.18 -15.49
CA SER A 412 10.57 -16.37 -15.84
C SER A 412 10.92 -15.80 -17.21
N ALA A 413 12.17 -15.32 -17.35
CA ALA A 413 12.76 -14.92 -18.62
C ALA A 413 14.04 -15.72 -18.90
N GLU A 414 14.32 -15.91 -20.19
CA GLU A 414 15.48 -16.67 -20.66
C GLU A 414 16.32 -15.89 -21.67
N ALA A 415 17.62 -16.15 -21.65
CA ALA A 415 18.57 -15.67 -22.64
C ALA A 415 19.54 -16.80 -23.03
N VAL A 416 19.93 -16.84 -24.30
CA VAL A 416 20.92 -17.81 -24.81
C VAL A 416 22.21 -17.09 -25.15
N ILE A 417 23.30 -17.54 -24.54
CA ILE A 417 24.66 -17.03 -24.75
C ILE A 417 25.41 -18.00 -25.65
N SER A 418 25.92 -17.52 -26.78
CA SER A 418 26.81 -18.29 -27.66
C SER A 418 28.25 -18.19 -27.16
N VAL A 419 28.89 -19.31 -26.86
CA VAL A 419 30.28 -19.37 -26.41
C VAL A 419 31.16 -19.89 -27.54
N ASN A 420 31.96 -18.99 -28.13
CA ASN A 420 32.95 -19.38 -29.13
C ASN A 420 34.22 -19.88 -28.44
N VAL A 421 34.48 -21.17 -28.54
CA VAL A 421 35.69 -21.79 -28.02
C VAL A 421 36.73 -21.81 -29.14
N LYS A 422 37.82 -21.06 -28.96
CA LYS A 422 38.95 -21.07 -29.89
C LYS A 422 39.78 -22.34 -29.66
N GLY A 423 39.92 -23.18 -30.69
CA GLY A 423 40.72 -24.39 -30.60
C GLY A 423 42.20 -24.06 -30.48
N SER A 424 42.97 -24.90 -29.78
CA SER A 424 44.42 -24.69 -29.59
C SER A 424 45.23 -24.74 -30.89
N GLY A 425 44.60 -25.07 -32.02
CA GLY A 425 45.25 -25.38 -33.28
C GLY A 425 45.84 -26.80 -33.26
N SER A 426 45.94 -27.40 -34.44
CA SER A 426 46.77 -28.59 -34.66
C SER A 426 48.19 -28.12 -34.93
N THR A 427 49.18 -28.61 -34.19
CA THR A 427 50.61 -28.41 -34.49
C THR A 427 50.98 -29.22 -35.74
N GLY A 428 50.51 -28.79 -36.91
CA GLY A 428 50.84 -29.38 -38.21
C GLY A 428 52.11 -28.77 -38.79
N GLY A 429 53.28 -29.10 -38.21
CA GLY A 429 54.55 -28.96 -38.93
C GLY A 429 54.79 -30.18 -39.83
N GLU A 430 55.59 -30.05 -40.90
CA GLU A 430 55.98 -31.20 -41.72
C GLU A 430 56.61 -32.28 -40.83
N THR A 431 56.05 -33.49 -40.87
CA THR A 431 56.58 -34.68 -40.19
C THR A 431 56.76 -35.79 -41.20
N ASN A 432 57.97 -36.33 -41.28
CA ASN A 432 58.28 -37.54 -42.05
C ASN A 432 58.84 -38.68 -41.17
N TRP A 433 58.86 -38.47 -39.85
CA TRP A 433 59.11 -39.53 -38.87
C TRP A 433 57.91 -40.49 -38.81
N ASP A 434 58.19 -41.79 -38.77
CA ASP A 434 57.22 -42.88 -38.66
C ASP A 434 57.64 -43.78 -37.50
N ALA A 435 56.77 -43.92 -36.49
CA ALA A 435 56.99 -44.75 -35.32
C ALA A 435 57.27 -46.24 -35.65
N ASN A 436 56.84 -46.72 -36.81
CA ASN A 436 57.04 -48.10 -37.24
C ASN A 436 58.30 -48.28 -38.10
N ALA A 437 58.91 -47.20 -38.56
CA ALA A 437 60.17 -47.24 -39.28
C ALA A 437 61.33 -47.50 -38.30
N THR A 438 62.36 -48.17 -38.80
CA THR A 438 63.60 -48.40 -38.06
C THR A 438 64.64 -47.40 -38.54
N TYR A 439 65.27 -46.69 -37.62
CA TYR A 439 66.25 -45.65 -37.88
C TYR A 439 67.61 -46.07 -37.33
N LEU A 440 68.65 -45.96 -38.14
CA LEU A 440 70.05 -46.23 -37.79
C LEU A 440 70.79 -44.93 -37.42
N ALA A 441 71.97 -45.08 -36.82
CA ALA A 441 72.83 -43.94 -36.52
C ALA A 441 73.10 -43.11 -37.79
N GLY A 442 72.77 -41.82 -37.75
CA GLY A 442 72.91 -40.88 -38.87
C GLY A 442 71.63 -40.63 -39.67
N ASP A 443 70.57 -41.43 -39.50
CA ASP A 443 69.30 -41.22 -40.20
C ASP A 443 68.62 -39.92 -39.75
N LYS A 444 67.97 -39.24 -40.70
CA LYS A 444 67.36 -37.92 -40.47
C LYS A 444 65.86 -37.95 -40.69
N VAL A 445 65.13 -37.33 -39.76
CA VAL A 445 63.68 -37.14 -39.84
C VAL A 445 63.31 -35.72 -39.47
N THR A 446 62.32 -35.17 -40.14
CA THR A 446 61.63 -33.95 -39.72
C THR A 446 60.44 -34.34 -38.84
N HIS A 447 60.35 -33.74 -37.66
CA HIS A 447 59.22 -33.91 -36.75
C HIS A 447 58.80 -32.54 -36.24
N PHE A 448 57.54 -32.16 -36.50
CA PHE A 448 57.00 -30.82 -36.22
C PHE A 448 57.87 -29.68 -36.80
N GLY A 449 58.43 -29.89 -38.00
CA GLY A 449 59.24 -28.90 -38.71
C GLY A 449 60.73 -28.83 -38.32
N VAL A 450 61.20 -29.68 -37.41
CA VAL A 450 62.62 -29.74 -36.98
C VAL A 450 63.26 -31.03 -37.46
N THR A 451 64.45 -30.95 -38.07
CA THR A 451 65.23 -32.13 -38.48
C THR A 451 66.05 -32.69 -37.32
N TYR A 452 65.92 -33.98 -37.06
CA TYR A 452 66.63 -34.74 -36.05
C TYR A 452 67.46 -35.84 -36.69
N THR A 453 68.68 -36.03 -36.18
CA THR A 453 69.59 -37.13 -36.53
C THR A 453 69.58 -38.20 -35.43
N ALA A 454 69.30 -39.44 -35.80
CA ALA A 454 69.38 -40.59 -34.90
C ALA A 454 70.84 -40.83 -34.48
N GLN A 455 71.09 -40.96 -33.18
CA GLN A 455 72.42 -41.22 -32.62
C GLN A 455 72.80 -42.70 -32.67
N TRP A 456 71.80 -43.59 -32.59
CA TRP A 456 71.93 -45.04 -32.72
C TRP A 456 70.60 -45.66 -33.15
N TRP A 457 70.60 -46.99 -33.35
CA TRP A 457 69.41 -47.74 -33.75
C TRP A 457 68.20 -47.42 -32.86
N ASN A 458 67.07 -47.08 -33.47
CA ASN A 458 65.79 -46.94 -32.79
C ASN A 458 64.59 -47.31 -33.67
N LYS A 459 63.47 -47.61 -33.00
CA LYS A 459 62.17 -47.84 -33.60
C LYS A 459 61.11 -47.42 -32.59
N GLY A 460 60.19 -46.53 -32.98
CA GLY A 460 59.11 -46.03 -32.13
C GLY A 460 59.48 -44.94 -31.13
N GLU A 461 60.76 -44.60 -30.99
CA GLU A 461 61.24 -43.49 -30.15
C GLU A 461 60.96 -42.15 -30.87
N GLU A 462 60.20 -41.25 -30.26
CA GLU A 462 59.77 -40.00 -30.90
C GLU A 462 60.88 -38.92 -30.86
N PRO A 463 61.17 -38.23 -32.00
CA PRO A 463 62.13 -37.14 -32.03
C PRO A 463 61.73 -35.99 -31.11
N GLY A 464 62.69 -35.46 -30.33
CA GLY A 464 62.45 -34.37 -29.37
C GLY A 464 62.01 -34.82 -27.98
N THR A 465 61.70 -36.10 -27.77
CA THR A 465 61.35 -36.66 -26.44
C THR A 465 62.39 -37.63 -25.89
N SER A 466 63.21 -38.22 -26.76
CA SER A 466 64.19 -39.27 -26.42
C SER A 466 65.61 -38.86 -26.79
N SER A 467 66.60 -39.29 -25.98
CA SER A 467 68.01 -38.99 -26.21
C SER A 467 68.60 -39.69 -27.44
N VAL A 468 67.84 -40.60 -28.06
CA VAL A 468 68.26 -41.27 -29.30
C VAL A 468 68.24 -40.33 -30.49
N TRP A 469 67.50 -39.22 -30.41
CA TRP A 469 67.42 -38.19 -31.45
C TRP A 469 68.18 -36.94 -31.02
N VAL A 470 69.08 -36.45 -31.86
CA VAL A 470 69.73 -35.16 -31.69
C VAL A 470 69.25 -34.24 -32.80
N ALA A 471 68.67 -33.10 -32.43
CA ALA A 471 68.32 -32.08 -33.41
C ALA A 471 69.57 -31.67 -34.20
N ASP A 472 69.47 -31.66 -35.53
CA ASP A 472 70.57 -31.19 -36.37
C ASP A 472 70.86 -29.73 -36.02
N LYS A 473 72.07 -29.47 -35.52
CA LYS A 473 72.49 -28.13 -35.12
C LYS A 473 72.60 -27.23 -36.36
N GLY A 474 71.51 -26.51 -36.66
CA GLY A 474 71.62 -25.14 -37.18
C GLY A 474 72.25 -24.27 -36.09
N ALA A 475 73.15 -23.36 -36.47
CA ALA A 475 73.80 -22.47 -35.52
C ALA A 475 72.75 -21.57 -34.84
N GLY A 476 72.52 -21.81 -33.54
CA GLY A 476 71.63 -21.03 -32.69
C GLY A 476 70.17 -21.48 -32.78
N ASP A 477 69.58 -21.71 -31.60
CA ASP A 477 68.15 -21.89 -31.33
C ASP A 477 67.59 -23.32 -31.36
N GLN A 478 67.49 -23.92 -30.16
CA GLN A 478 66.83 -25.19 -29.90
C GLN A 478 65.30 -25.01 -29.92
N ALA A 479 64.50 -25.93 -30.49
CA ALA A 479 63.04 -25.81 -30.36
C ALA A 479 62.61 -25.92 -28.88
N TRP A 480 61.70 -25.05 -28.43
CA TRP A 480 61.21 -25.10 -27.06
C TRP A 480 60.42 -26.40 -26.80
N SER A 481 60.81 -27.11 -25.75
CA SER A 481 60.12 -28.29 -25.21
C SER A 481 59.72 -28.05 -23.76
N LYS A 482 58.47 -28.43 -23.43
CA LYS A 482 57.92 -28.34 -22.07
C LYS A 482 58.63 -29.24 -21.06
N ASP A 483 59.28 -30.30 -21.53
CA ASP A 483 59.85 -31.35 -20.66
C ASP A 483 61.35 -31.13 -20.36
N ILE A 484 61.95 -30.10 -20.94
CA ILE A 484 63.34 -29.69 -20.74
C ILE A 484 63.38 -28.48 -19.80
N ALA A 485 64.34 -28.51 -18.87
CA ALA A 485 64.65 -27.36 -18.02
C ALA A 485 65.72 -26.49 -18.69
N TYR A 486 65.47 -25.19 -18.74
CA TYR A 486 66.37 -24.19 -19.32
C TYR A 486 66.91 -23.31 -18.20
N SER A 487 68.17 -22.89 -18.30
CA SER A 487 68.82 -21.95 -17.39
C SER A 487 68.79 -20.53 -17.96
N GLY A 488 69.00 -19.53 -17.11
CA GLY A 488 69.08 -18.14 -17.55
C GLY A 488 70.18 -17.95 -18.60
N GLY A 489 69.81 -17.47 -19.78
CA GLY A 489 70.71 -17.30 -20.92
C GLY A 489 70.38 -18.18 -22.13
N ASP A 490 69.70 -19.31 -21.93
CA ASP A 490 69.41 -20.28 -22.98
C ASP A 490 68.44 -19.70 -24.02
N THR A 491 68.63 -20.02 -25.31
CA THR A 491 67.73 -19.61 -26.39
C THR A 491 66.96 -20.78 -26.98
N VAL A 492 65.69 -20.54 -27.28
CA VAL A 492 64.79 -21.50 -27.91
C VAL A 492 63.98 -20.89 -29.04
N VAL A 493 63.64 -21.65 -30.08
CA VAL A 493 62.65 -21.26 -31.09
C VAL A 493 61.28 -21.80 -30.72
N TYR A 494 60.28 -20.93 -30.75
CA TYR A 494 58.87 -21.25 -30.59
C TYR A 494 58.05 -20.36 -31.51
N GLU A 495 57.16 -20.95 -32.32
CA GLU A 495 56.33 -20.21 -33.30
C GLU A 495 57.16 -19.28 -34.22
N THR A 496 58.27 -19.78 -34.77
CA THR A 496 59.20 -19.06 -35.68
C THR A 496 59.95 -17.88 -35.07
N LYS A 497 59.81 -17.67 -33.75
CA LYS A 497 60.49 -16.61 -32.99
C LYS A 497 61.49 -17.22 -32.02
N THR A 498 62.60 -16.52 -31.80
CA THR A 498 63.61 -16.91 -30.83
C THR A 498 63.32 -16.26 -29.48
N TYR A 499 63.38 -17.02 -28.40
CA TYR A 499 63.17 -16.57 -27.04
C TYR A 499 64.37 -16.94 -26.18
N LYS A 500 64.77 -16.03 -25.29
CA LYS A 500 65.85 -16.22 -24.33
C LYS A 500 65.30 -16.34 -22.91
N ALA A 501 65.71 -17.38 -22.19
CA ALA A 501 65.39 -17.57 -20.79
C ALA A 501 66.10 -16.48 -19.95
N LYS A 502 65.34 -15.79 -19.11
CA LYS A 502 65.84 -14.78 -18.16
C LYS A 502 66.40 -15.42 -16.89
N TRP A 503 65.83 -16.55 -16.50
CA TRP A 503 66.21 -17.40 -15.36
C TRP A 503 65.74 -18.84 -15.61
N TRP A 504 65.94 -19.74 -14.65
CA TRP A 504 65.58 -21.14 -14.80
C TRP A 504 64.08 -21.35 -15.05
N THR A 505 63.72 -22.19 -16.02
CA THR A 505 62.32 -22.50 -16.37
C THR A 505 62.15 -23.91 -16.93
N LYS A 506 61.01 -24.54 -16.65
CA LYS A 506 60.62 -25.83 -17.24
C LYS A 506 59.11 -25.83 -17.43
N GLY A 507 58.64 -26.08 -18.65
CA GLY A 507 57.21 -26.16 -18.95
C GLY A 507 56.50 -24.82 -19.23
N ASP A 508 57.14 -23.67 -18.96
CA ASP A 508 56.55 -22.36 -19.24
C ASP A 508 56.61 -22.00 -20.73
N LEU A 509 55.47 -21.67 -21.34
CA LEU A 509 55.36 -21.34 -22.77
C LEU A 509 56.07 -20.00 -23.11
N PRO A 510 56.87 -19.92 -24.19
CA PRO A 510 57.60 -18.69 -24.53
C PRO A 510 56.73 -17.47 -24.87
N THR A 511 55.53 -17.67 -25.43
CA THR A 511 54.63 -16.60 -25.86
C THR A 511 53.84 -15.93 -24.73
N ASN A 512 53.69 -16.58 -23.58
CA ASN A 512 52.91 -16.04 -22.46
C ASN A 512 53.63 -14.93 -21.67
N GLY A 513 54.90 -14.68 -21.98
CA GLY A 513 55.75 -13.81 -21.15
C GLY A 513 56.04 -14.43 -19.77
N GLY A 514 57.04 -13.90 -19.08
CA GLY A 514 57.53 -14.46 -17.80
C GLY A 514 59.02 -14.81 -17.89
N PRO A 515 59.43 -16.09 -17.73
CA PRO A 515 60.83 -16.49 -17.79
C PRO A 515 61.44 -16.31 -19.18
N TRP A 516 60.63 -16.17 -20.23
CA TRP A 516 61.08 -15.96 -21.60
C TRP A 516 61.04 -14.49 -22.03
N ALA A 517 62.04 -14.07 -22.82
CA ALA A 517 62.06 -12.82 -23.56
C ALA A 517 62.28 -13.11 -25.04
N GLU A 518 61.40 -12.62 -25.91
CA GLU A 518 61.62 -12.67 -27.37
C GLU A 518 62.91 -11.90 -27.71
N VAL A 519 63.80 -12.57 -28.43
CA VAL A 519 65.02 -11.99 -29.01
C VAL A 519 64.62 -11.44 -30.36
N LYS A 520 64.67 -10.11 -30.51
CA LYS A 520 64.39 -9.43 -31.78
C LYS A 520 65.50 -9.62 -32.80
#